data_AF-Q5NW86-F1
#
_entry.id   AF-Q5NW86-F1
#
_cell.length_a   1.000
_cell.length_b   1.000
_cell.length_c   1.000
_cell.angle_alpha   90.00
_cell.angle_beta   90.00
_cell.angle_gamma   90.00
#
_symmetry.space_group_name_H-M   'P 1'
#
loop_
_entity.id
_entity.type
_entity.pdbx_description
1 polymer ?
#
loop_
_entity_poly.entity_id
_entity_poly.type
_entity_poly.pdbx_seq_one_letter_code
_entity_poly.pdbx_strand_id
1 'polypeptide(L)'
;MAPHRAFSEVERWSEQFEALVQEIGWRFSRKDVRRHAMDYLRGLLGPAERKNGWQLAEAAGEASPAAIQHLLGRAVWNADAVRDDLRTYVTRHLKDPEAVLVVDETGFLKKGRHSVGVQRQYSGTAGRIENCQIGVFLAYAGEHGRAFIDRELYLPREWTDDAARCEAAGVPRDTGFATKPQLARRLIEGAIEASTPSPG
;
A
#
# COMPACT_ATOMS: atom_id res chain seq x y z
N MET A 1 -28.55 -0.80 24.49
CA MET A 1 -27.08 -0.76 24.26
C MET A 1 -26.74 0.64 23.77
N ALA A 2 -25.96 1.41 24.53
CA ALA A 2 -26.09 2.87 24.58
C ALA A 2 -25.35 3.62 23.44
N PRO A 3 -26.00 4.59 22.77
CA PRO A 3 -25.43 5.37 21.65
C PRO A 3 -24.18 6.19 22.01
N HIS A 4 -23.96 6.46 23.30
CA HIS A 4 -22.80 7.21 23.80
C HIS A 4 -21.45 6.49 23.59
N ARG A 5 -21.44 5.14 23.57
CA ARG A 5 -20.23 4.33 23.33
C ARG A 5 -19.81 4.33 21.85
N ALA A 6 -20.79 4.31 20.95
CA ALA A 6 -20.55 4.33 19.51
C ALA A 6 -20.01 5.68 19.06
N PHE A 7 -20.53 6.78 19.64
CA PHE A 7 -20.02 8.13 19.35
C PHE A 7 -18.56 8.29 19.79
N SER A 8 -18.20 7.84 21.00
CA SER A 8 -16.82 7.89 21.50
C SER A 8 -15.84 7.01 20.70
N GLU A 9 -16.32 5.92 20.10
CA GLU A 9 -15.49 5.05 19.27
C GLU A 9 -15.20 5.67 17.91
N VAL A 10 -16.21 6.32 17.31
CA VAL A 10 -16.05 7.07 16.05
C VAL A 10 -15.11 8.26 16.22
N GLU A 11 -15.23 9.00 17.33
CA GLU A 11 -14.30 10.09 17.67
C GLU A 11 -12.86 9.58 17.77
N ARG A 12 -12.65 8.48 18.50
CA ARG A 12 -11.33 7.85 18.63
C ARG A 12 -10.76 7.40 17.28
N TRP A 13 -11.57 6.81 16.40
CA TRP A 13 -11.11 6.42 15.06
C TRP A 13 -10.76 7.63 14.20
N SER A 14 -11.53 8.70 14.31
CA SER A 14 -11.24 9.96 13.61
C SER A 14 -9.91 10.55 14.10
N GLU A 15 -9.67 10.61 15.41
CA GLU A 15 -8.41 11.09 15.98
C GLU A 15 -7.21 10.24 15.55
N GLN A 16 -7.35 8.90 15.57
CA GLN A 16 -6.28 7.99 15.13
C GLN A 16 -5.99 8.13 13.64
N PHE A 17 -7.03 8.30 12.81
CA PHE A 17 -6.87 8.57 11.39
C PHE A 17 -6.14 9.89 11.15
N GLU A 18 -6.54 10.97 11.83
CA GLU A 18 -5.88 12.27 11.70
C GLU A 18 -4.41 12.21 12.17
N ALA A 19 -4.10 11.46 13.24
CA ALA A 19 -2.73 11.24 13.67
C ALA A 19 -1.89 10.51 12.61
N LEU A 20 -2.43 9.46 11.98
CA LEU A 20 -1.77 8.76 10.88
C LEU A 20 -1.56 9.67 9.67
N VAL A 21 -2.59 10.45 9.30
CA VAL A 21 -2.55 11.45 8.22
C VAL A 21 -1.45 12.48 8.46
N GLN A 22 -1.27 12.94 9.69
CA GLN A 22 -0.19 13.85 10.05
C GLN A 22 1.19 13.18 9.92
N GLU A 23 1.32 11.93 10.39
CA GLU A 23 2.58 11.16 10.33
C GLU A 23 3.07 11.01 8.89
N ILE A 24 2.19 10.72 7.92
CA ILE A 24 2.57 10.51 6.51
C ILE A 24 2.47 11.79 5.66
N GLY A 25 1.75 12.80 6.14
CA GLY A 25 1.34 13.95 5.33
C GLY A 25 2.50 14.77 4.77
N TRP A 26 3.61 14.84 5.50
CA TRP A 26 4.80 15.57 5.08
C TRP A 26 5.52 14.94 3.87
N ARG A 27 5.26 13.65 3.57
CA ARG A 27 5.75 12.98 2.35
C ARG A 27 5.11 13.53 1.08
N PHE A 28 4.02 14.29 1.20
CA PHE A 28 3.38 15.01 0.12
C PHE A 28 3.74 16.50 0.22
N SER A 29 4.76 16.92 -0.54
CA SER A 29 5.32 18.27 -0.42
C SER A 29 4.34 19.37 -0.79
N ARG A 30 3.54 19.19 -1.84
CA ARG A 30 2.54 20.18 -2.26
C ARG A 30 1.24 20.04 -1.46
N LYS A 31 0.69 21.17 -1.00
CA LYS A 31 -0.52 21.22 -0.15
C LYS A 31 -1.74 20.59 -0.83
N ASP A 32 -1.92 20.80 -2.13
CA ASP A 32 -3.00 20.22 -2.92
C ASP A 32 -2.88 18.68 -3.01
N VAL A 33 -1.70 18.18 -3.39
CA VAL A 33 -1.42 16.72 -3.44
C VAL A 33 -1.63 16.08 -2.08
N ARG A 34 -1.18 16.72 -0.99
CA ARG A 34 -1.39 16.23 0.38
C ARG A 34 -2.87 16.12 0.71
N ARG A 35 -3.64 17.18 0.46
CA ARG A 35 -5.09 17.18 0.70
C ARG A 35 -5.76 16.02 -0.07
N HIS A 36 -5.47 15.90 -1.36
CA HIS A 36 -6.03 14.84 -2.21
C HIS A 36 -5.61 13.44 -1.77
N ALA A 37 -4.39 13.26 -1.25
CA ALA A 37 -3.97 11.99 -0.67
C ALA A 37 -4.81 11.61 0.55
N MET A 38 -5.14 12.58 1.40
CA MET A 38 -5.97 12.33 2.58
C MET A 38 -7.43 12.08 2.19
N ASP A 39 -7.96 12.83 1.22
CA ASP A 39 -9.31 12.60 0.69
C ASP A 39 -9.42 11.24 0.01
N TYR A 40 -8.36 10.82 -0.69
CA TYR A 40 -8.27 9.48 -1.27
C TYR A 40 -8.34 8.39 -0.19
N LEU A 41 -7.56 8.51 0.89
CA LEU A 41 -7.60 7.57 2.01
C LEU A 41 -8.97 7.54 2.70
N ARG A 42 -9.58 8.72 2.95
CA ARG A 42 -10.95 8.81 3.48
C ARG A 42 -11.94 8.13 2.54
N GLY A 43 -11.83 8.32 1.23
CA GLY A 43 -12.69 7.68 0.24
C GLY A 43 -12.52 6.16 0.19
N LEU A 44 -11.29 5.65 0.39
CA LEU A 44 -11.01 4.21 0.49
C LEU A 44 -11.67 3.59 1.73
N LEU A 45 -11.60 4.26 2.88
CA LEU A 45 -12.19 3.80 4.14
C LEU A 45 -13.69 4.09 4.25
N GLY A 46 -14.19 5.04 3.45
CA GLY A 46 -15.57 5.48 3.45
C GLY A 46 -16.52 4.59 2.64
N PRO A 47 -17.79 4.99 2.51
CA PRO A 47 -18.86 4.17 1.94
C PRO A 47 -18.86 4.10 0.41
N ALA A 48 -17.90 4.71 -0.28
CA ALA A 48 -17.85 4.70 -1.75
C ALA A 48 -17.87 3.25 -2.27
N GLU A 49 -18.92 2.89 -3.03
CA GLU A 49 -19.19 1.51 -3.42
C GLU A 49 -18.08 0.92 -4.29
N ARG A 50 -17.59 1.68 -5.29
CA ARG A 50 -16.38 1.30 -6.03
C ARG A 50 -15.29 2.33 -5.82
N LYS A 51 -14.08 1.81 -5.61
CA LYS A 51 -12.87 2.59 -5.31
C LYS A 51 -12.14 3.01 -6.59
N ASN A 52 -12.86 3.61 -7.54
CA ASN A 52 -12.28 4.16 -8.77
C ASN A 52 -12.08 5.67 -8.66
N GLY A 53 -11.27 6.24 -9.56
CA GLY A 53 -10.92 7.67 -9.50
C GLY A 53 -12.11 8.63 -9.60
N TRP A 54 -13.23 8.22 -10.20
CA TRP A 54 -14.44 9.05 -10.29
C TRP A 54 -15.18 9.08 -8.96
N GLN A 55 -15.54 7.92 -8.43
CA GLN A 55 -16.31 7.82 -7.19
C GLN A 55 -15.51 8.32 -5.98
N LEU A 56 -14.18 8.16 -5.98
CA LEU A 56 -13.33 8.73 -4.94
C LEU A 56 -13.21 10.24 -5.06
N ALA A 57 -13.21 10.80 -6.27
CA ALA A 57 -13.23 12.24 -6.48
C ALA A 57 -14.57 12.85 -6.04
N GLU A 58 -15.69 12.22 -6.40
CA GLU A 58 -17.02 12.62 -5.96
C GLU A 58 -17.16 12.58 -4.42
N ALA A 59 -16.67 11.51 -3.79
CA ALA A 59 -16.63 11.40 -2.33
C ALA A 59 -15.74 12.48 -1.68
N ALA A 60 -14.74 13.00 -2.40
CA ALA A 60 -13.88 14.11 -1.99
C ALA A 60 -14.48 15.50 -2.30
N GLY A 61 -15.67 15.57 -2.92
CA GLY A 61 -16.30 16.82 -3.34
C GLY A 61 -15.68 17.46 -4.59
N GLU A 62 -14.89 16.72 -5.35
CA GLU A 62 -14.25 17.19 -6.58
C GLU A 62 -15.20 17.07 -7.78
N ALA A 63 -15.21 18.10 -8.65
CA ALA A 63 -16.07 18.12 -9.84
C ALA A 63 -15.61 17.17 -10.96
N SER A 64 -14.40 16.61 -10.85
CA SER A 64 -13.83 15.73 -11.86
C SER A 64 -12.81 14.77 -11.24
N PRO A 65 -12.48 13.64 -11.90
CA PRO A 65 -11.50 12.68 -11.39
C PRO A 65 -10.05 13.18 -11.51
N ALA A 66 -9.82 14.37 -12.09
CA ALA A 66 -8.51 14.85 -12.47
C ALA A 66 -7.54 14.97 -11.28
N ALA A 67 -8.05 15.39 -10.11
CA ALA A 67 -7.28 15.49 -8.87
C ALA A 67 -6.77 14.12 -8.41
N ILE A 68 -7.66 13.14 -8.27
CA ILE A 68 -7.31 11.78 -7.86
C ILE A 68 -6.41 11.09 -8.90
N GLN A 69 -6.66 11.28 -10.19
CA GLN A 69 -5.79 10.77 -11.25
C GLN A 69 -4.41 11.43 -11.24
N HIS A 70 -4.34 12.73 -10.93
CA HIS A 70 -3.06 13.42 -10.78
C HIS A 70 -2.28 12.84 -9.60
N LEU A 71 -2.90 12.68 -8.43
CA LEU A 71 -2.28 12.06 -7.26
C LEU A 71 -1.68 10.68 -7.58
N LEU A 72 -2.44 9.82 -8.23
CA LEU A 72 -2.04 8.41 -8.44
C LEU A 72 -1.08 8.21 -9.61
N GLY A 73 -1.11 9.10 -10.62
CA GLY A 73 -0.37 8.88 -11.88
C GLY A 73 0.67 9.92 -12.22
N ARG A 74 0.66 11.11 -11.61
CA ARG A 74 1.52 12.24 -12.03
C ARG A 74 2.17 13.00 -10.89
N ALA A 75 1.60 12.97 -9.69
CA ALA A 75 2.18 13.64 -8.54
C ALA A 75 3.47 12.95 -8.11
N VAL A 76 4.46 13.74 -7.69
CA VAL A 76 5.74 13.23 -7.18
C VAL A 76 5.62 13.04 -5.67
N TRP A 77 5.63 11.78 -5.23
CA TRP A 77 5.71 11.36 -3.83
C TRP A 77 6.39 9.99 -3.77
N ASN A 78 7.02 9.68 -2.64
CA ASN A 78 7.76 8.43 -2.48
C ASN A 78 6.90 7.42 -1.69
N ALA A 79 6.48 6.35 -2.36
CA ALA A 79 5.61 5.34 -1.78
C ALA A 79 6.32 4.39 -0.81
N ASP A 80 7.66 4.32 -0.85
CA ASP A 80 8.47 3.58 0.13
C ASP A 80 8.63 4.40 1.40
N ALA A 81 8.90 5.70 1.27
CA ALA A 81 8.99 6.63 2.37
C ALA A 81 7.67 6.73 3.18
N VAL A 82 6.52 6.72 2.51
CA VAL A 82 5.20 6.63 3.18
C VAL A 82 5.04 5.29 3.90
N ARG A 83 5.55 4.19 3.33
CA ARG A 83 5.53 2.86 3.96
C ARG A 83 6.44 2.81 5.19
N ASP A 84 7.59 3.48 5.18
CA ASP A 84 8.48 3.55 6.33
C ASP A 84 7.84 4.30 7.51
N ASP A 85 7.17 5.43 7.22
CA ASP A 85 6.40 6.17 8.23
C ASP A 85 5.23 5.33 8.77
N LEU A 86 4.50 4.63 7.89
CA LEU A 86 3.43 3.71 8.29
C LEU A 86 3.95 2.58 9.17
N ARG A 87 5.08 1.96 8.80
CA ARG A 87 5.72 0.91 9.60
C ARG A 87 6.09 1.43 10.99
N THR A 88 6.65 2.64 11.06
CA THR A 88 6.99 3.29 12.33
C THR A 88 5.74 3.55 13.17
N TYR A 89 4.67 4.07 12.56
CA TYR A 89 3.39 4.28 13.21
C TYR A 89 2.82 2.96 13.76
N VAL A 90 2.78 1.90 12.95
CA VAL A 90 2.24 0.59 13.31
C VAL A 90 3.02 -0.02 14.47
N THR A 91 4.34 -0.10 14.36
CA THR A 91 5.20 -0.72 15.38
C THR A 91 5.19 0.05 16.70
N ARG A 92 5.01 1.38 16.66
CA ARG A 92 4.83 2.21 17.85
C ARG A 92 3.51 1.92 18.57
N HIS A 93 2.41 1.83 17.83
CA HIS A 93 1.06 1.71 18.41
C HIS A 93 0.64 0.27 18.69
N LEU A 94 1.15 -0.70 17.95
CA LEU A 94 0.86 -2.13 18.10
C LEU A 94 2.02 -2.89 18.75
N LYS A 95 2.95 -2.18 19.40
CA LYS A 95 4.15 -2.76 20.01
C LYS A 95 3.77 -3.94 20.90
N ASP A 96 4.30 -5.11 20.58
CA ASP A 96 4.03 -6.36 21.28
C ASP A 96 5.31 -7.23 21.20
N PRO A 97 5.88 -7.65 22.34
CA PRO A 97 7.05 -8.53 22.36
C PRO A 97 6.84 -9.87 21.64
N GLU A 98 5.60 -10.36 21.58
CA GLU A 98 5.25 -11.64 20.95
C GLU A 98 4.74 -11.46 19.50
N ALA A 99 4.87 -10.24 18.94
CA ALA A 99 4.43 -10.00 17.58
C ALA A 99 5.22 -10.82 16.56
N VAL A 100 4.50 -11.29 15.55
CA VAL A 100 5.06 -12.06 14.44
C VAL A 100 4.96 -11.29 13.13
N LEU A 101 5.89 -11.59 12.23
CA LEU A 101 5.84 -11.15 10.85
C LEU A 101 5.14 -12.22 10.01
N VAL A 102 4.06 -11.83 9.33
CA VAL A 102 3.30 -12.70 8.43
C VAL A 102 3.55 -12.27 6.99
N VAL A 103 4.03 -13.20 6.17
CA VAL A 103 4.18 -12.99 4.73
C VAL A 103 3.07 -13.73 4.00
N ASP A 104 2.45 -13.04 3.05
CA ASP A 104 1.51 -13.65 2.12
C ASP A 104 1.62 -13.04 0.72
N GLU A 105 1.22 -13.81 -0.30
CA GLU A 105 1.08 -13.31 -1.66
C GLU A 105 -0.39 -13.09 -2.02
N THR A 106 -0.69 -11.98 -2.66
CA THR A 106 -2.05 -11.68 -3.13
C THR A 106 -2.04 -11.41 -4.62
N GLY A 107 -2.93 -12.10 -5.33
CA GLY A 107 -3.15 -11.92 -6.75
C GLY A 107 -4.25 -10.92 -7.05
N PHE A 108 -3.96 -9.97 -7.95
CA PHE A 108 -4.86 -8.96 -8.45
C PHE A 108 -5.20 -9.26 -9.90
N LEU A 109 -6.44 -9.66 -10.17
CA LEU A 109 -6.90 -9.94 -11.54
C LEU A 109 -6.82 -8.68 -12.40
N LYS A 110 -6.34 -8.85 -13.63
CA LYS A 110 -6.18 -7.75 -14.59
C LYS A 110 -6.64 -8.16 -15.98
N LYS A 111 -7.04 -7.18 -16.76
CA LYS A 111 -7.31 -7.31 -18.20
C LYS A 111 -6.24 -6.55 -18.97
N GLY A 112 -5.80 -7.10 -20.10
CA GLY A 112 -4.74 -6.52 -20.93
C GLY A 112 -3.32 -6.82 -20.43
N ARG A 113 -2.34 -6.15 -21.05
CA ARG A 113 -0.89 -6.45 -20.90
C ARG A 113 -0.06 -5.31 -20.32
N HIS A 114 -0.68 -4.15 -20.06
CA HIS A 114 0.02 -2.91 -19.70
C HIS A 114 0.24 -2.73 -18.19
N SER A 115 -0.51 -3.41 -17.32
CA SER A 115 -0.27 -3.32 -15.88
C SER A 115 1.07 -3.98 -15.53
N VAL A 116 1.94 -3.25 -14.84
CA VAL A 116 3.28 -3.71 -14.43
C VAL A 116 3.26 -5.10 -13.78
N GLY A 117 4.10 -6.04 -14.22
CA GLY A 117 4.14 -7.40 -13.68
C GLY A 117 2.94 -8.29 -14.02
N VAL A 118 2.00 -7.85 -14.87
CA VAL A 118 0.85 -8.68 -15.26
C VAL A 118 1.29 -9.79 -16.21
N GLN A 119 0.88 -11.02 -15.88
CA GLN A 119 1.07 -12.22 -16.69
C GLN A 119 -0.03 -13.23 -16.38
N ARG A 120 -0.27 -14.19 -17.29
CA ARG A 120 -0.95 -15.45 -16.96
C ARG A 120 -0.12 -16.29 -15.99
N GLN A 121 -0.53 -16.32 -14.74
CA GLN A 121 0.12 -17.07 -13.67
C GLN A 121 -0.91 -17.55 -12.65
N TYR A 122 -0.54 -18.48 -11.77
CA TYR A 122 -1.44 -18.94 -10.72
C TYR A 122 -1.71 -17.82 -9.72
N SER A 123 -2.99 -17.53 -9.48
CA SER A 123 -3.46 -16.54 -8.49
C SER A 123 -4.15 -17.28 -7.35
N GLY A 124 -3.57 -17.24 -6.15
CA GLY A 124 -4.16 -17.88 -4.97
C GLY A 124 -5.59 -17.41 -4.70
N THR A 125 -5.85 -16.11 -4.85
CA THR A 125 -7.18 -15.49 -4.69
C THR A 125 -8.23 -15.96 -5.70
N ALA A 126 -7.81 -16.42 -6.88
CA ALA A 126 -8.72 -16.94 -7.92
C ALA A 126 -8.75 -18.47 -7.97
N GLY A 127 -7.81 -19.14 -7.27
CA GLY A 127 -7.66 -20.59 -7.27
C GLY A 127 -7.24 -21.21 -8.60
N ARG A 128 -6.80 -20.40 -9.58
CA ARG A 128 -6.51 -20.84 -10.95
C ARG A 128 -5.49 -19.94 -11.65
N ILE A 129 -5.04 -20.37 -12.83
CA ILE A 129 -4.19 -19.56 -13.71
C ILE A 129 -5.04 -18.48 -14.38
N GLU A 130 -4.71 -17.23 -14.11
CA GLU A 130 -5.36 -16.06 -14.68
C GLU A 130 -4.34 -14.98 -15.01
N ASN A 131 -4.77 -14.03 -15.84
CA ASN A 131 -3.99 -12.81 -16.05
C ASN A 131 -4.07 -11.93 -14.80
N CYS A 132 -2.97 -11.83 -14.06
CA CYS A 132 -2.92 -11.14 -12.79
C CYS A 132 -1.54 -10.54 -12.49
N GLN A 133 -1.53 -9.58 -11.57
CA GLN A 133 -0.34 -9.13 -10.85
C GLN A 133 -0.28 -9.87 -9.52
N ILE A 134 0.91 -10.17 -9.02
CA ILE A 134 1.09 -10.74 -7.68
C ILE A 134 1.88 -9.75 -6.83
N GLY A 135 1.32 -9.34 -5.70
CA GLY A 135 2.06 -8.62 -4.66
C GLY A 135 2.46 -9.58 -3.55
N VAL A 136 3.67 -9.43 -3.01
CA VAL A 136 4.12 -10.08 -1.77
C VAL A 136 4.02 -9.04 -0.67
N PHE A 137 3.32 -9.35 0.41
CA PHE A 137 3.01 -8.42 1.48
C PHE A 137 3.58 -8.90 2.81
N LEU A 138 4.01 -7.95 3.63
CA LEU A 138 4.44 -8.21 5.00
C LEU A 138 3.47 -7.54 5.96
N ALA A 139 2.92 -8.31 6.88
CA ALA A 139 2.09 -7.81 7.96
C ALA A 139 2.79 -8.02 9.31
N TYR A 140 2.63 -7.03 10.19
CA TYR A 140 2.92 -7.15 11.60
C TYR A 140 1.63 -7.58 12.31
N ALA A 141 1.70 -8.59 13.18
CA ALA A 141 0.56 -9.08 13.94
C ALA A 141 0.94 -9.41 15.38
N GLY A 142 0.20 -8.86 16.34
CA GLY A 142 0.32 -9.13 17.77
C GLY A 142 -1.02 -9.02 18.48
N GLU A 143 -1.02 -9.08 19.81
CA GLU A 143 -2.21 -9.00 20.67
C GLU A 143 -3.01 -7.71 20.42
N HIS A 144 -2.31 -6.60 20.16
CA HIS A 144 -2.91 -5.28 19.99
C HIS A 144 -3.46 -5.03 18.58
N GLY A 145 -3.24 -5.94 17.63
CA GLY A 145 -3.81 -5.86 16.29
C GLY A 145 -2.86 -6.34 15.19
N ARG A 146 -3.25 -6.05 13.94
CA ARG A 146 -2.46 -6.39 12.75
C ARG A 146 -2.53 -5.29 11.70
N ALA A 147 -1.43 -5.08 10.98
CA ALA A 147 -1.37 -4.14 9.87
C ALA A 147 -0.32 -4.55 8.84
N PHE A 148 -0.55 -4.22 7.57
CA PHE A 148 0.49 -4.30 6.54
C PHE A 148 1.55 -3.24 6.81
N ILE A 149 2.81 -3.69 6.84
CA ILE A 149 3.97 -2.83 7.06
C ILE A 149 4.90 -2.79 5.86
N ASP A 150 4.68 -3.67 4.88
CA ASP A 150 5.48 -3.68 3.66
C ASP A 150 4.84 -4.39 2.47
N ARG A 151 5.40 -4.16 1.28
CA ARG A 151 4.96 -4.74 0.02
C ARG A 151 6.07 -4.77 -1.02
N GLU A 152 6.07 -5.80 -1.84
CA GLU A 152 6.86 -5.91 -3.07
C GLU A 152 5.99 -6.41 -4.22
N LEU A 153 6.27 -5.95 -5.43
CA LEU A 153 5.60 -6.46 -6.63
C LEU A 153 6.44 -7.60 -7.22
N TYR A 154 5.84 -8.78 -7.41
CA TYR A 154 6.48 -9.85 -8.17
C TYR A 154 6.47 -9.51 -9.66
N LEU A 155 7.67 -9.35 -10.24
CA LEU A 155 7.89 -9.19 -11.66
C LEU A 155 8.35 -10.52 -12.28
N PRO A 156 7.52 -11.16 -13.13
CA PRO A 156 7.94 -12.37 -13.85
C PRO A 156 9.11 -12.12 -14.80
N ARG A 157 9.83 -13.18 -15.18
CA ARG A 157 10.97 -13.08 -16.12
C ARG A 157 10.60 -12.39 -17.43
N GLU A 158 9.43 -12.68 -17.99
CA GLU A 158 8.95 -12.03 -19.23
C GLU A 158 8.82 -10.50 -19.14
N TRP A 159 8.80 -9.94 -17.93
CA TRP A 159 8.88 -8.50 -17.71
C TRP A 159 10.33 -8.04 -17.61
N THR A 160 11.13 -8.68 -16.75
CA THR A 160 12.53 -8.29 -16.54
C THR A 160 13.40 -8.50 -17.78
N ASP A 161 12.99 -9.39 -18.68
CA ASP A 161 13.67 -9.67 -19.95
C ASP A 161 13.22 -8.71 -21.08
N ASP A 162 12.25 -7.81 -20.82
CA ASP A 162 11.73 -6.81 -21.78
C ASP A 162 11.92 -5.39 -21.22
N ALA A 163 13.10 -4.82 -21.46
CA ALA A 163 13.47 -3.49 -20.96
C ALA A 163 12.54 -2.37 -21.45
N ALA A 164 12.05 -2.46 -22.71
CA ALA A 164 11.15 -1.46 -23.27
C ALA A 164 9.78 -1.47 -22.58
N ARG A 165 9.26 -2.68 -22.28
CA ARG A 165 8.02 -2.85 -21.52
C ARG A 165 8.17 -2.36 -20.08
N CYS A 166 9.30 -2.64 -19.44
CA CYS A 166 9.63 -2.13 -18.10
C CYS A 166 9.71 -0.60 -18.07
N GLU A 167 10.41 0.02 -19.01
CA GLU A 167 10.53 1.49 -19.12
C GLU A 167 9.16 2.14 -19.34
N ALA A 168 8.35 1.60 -20.25
CA ALA A 168 6.99 2.12 -20.50
C ALA A 168 6.06 2.00 -19.27
N ALA A 169 6.33 1.06 -18.36
CA ALA A 169 5.58 0.87 -17.12
C ALA A 169 6.20 1.57 -15.90
N GLY A 170 7.33 2.28 -16.07
CA GLY A 170 8.03 2.97 -14.99
C GLY A 170 8.79 2.06 -14.02
N VAL A 171 9.16 0.85 -14.45
CA VAL A 171 10.00 -0.05 -13.66
C VAL A 171 11.45 0.49 -13.65
N PRO A 172 12.11 0.59 -12.47
CA PRO A 172 13.52 1.00 -12.42
C PRO A 172 14.42 0.10 -13.28
N ARG A 173 15.43 0.68 -13.93
CA ARG A 173 16.29 -0.03 -14.89
C ARG A 173 17.05 -1.21 -14.30
N ASP A 174 17.42 -1.12 -13.02
CA ASP A 174 18.20 -2.16 -12.32
C ASP A 174 17.32 -3.22 -11.66
N THR A 175 16.00 -3.21 -11.90
CA THR A 175 15.09 -4.21 -11.37
C THR A 175 15.26 -5.55 -12.08
N GLY A 176 16.03 -6.44 -11.45
CA GLY A 176 16.19 -7.83 -11.89
C GLY A 176 15.10 -8.78 -11.37
N PHE A 177 15.07 -9.99 -11.92
CA PHE A 177 14.17 -11.05 -11.48
C PHE A 177 14.44 -11.46 -10.03
N ALA A 178 13.37 -11.60 -9.24
CA ALA A 178 13.40 -12.17 -7.90
C ALA A 178 12.20 -13.10 -7.72
N THR A 179 12.42 -14.28 -7.13
CA THR A 179 11.34 -15.18 -6.77
C THR A 179 10.52 -14.60 -5.61
N LYS A 180 9.26 -15.02 -5.48
CA LYS A 180 8.40 -14.56 -4.37
C LYS A 180 9.01 -14.86 -2.98
N PRO A 181 9.64 -16.04 -2.73
CA PRO A 181 10.38 -16.26 -1.48
C PRO A 181 11.60 -15.33 -1.29
N GLN A 182 12.29 -14.94 -2.36
CA GLN A 182 13.37 -13.95 -2.26
C GLN A 182 12.83 -12.56 -1.90
N LEU A 183 11.69 -12.15 -2.47
CA LEU A 183 11.00 -10.91 -2.10
C LEU A 183 10.54 -10.96 -0.64
N ALA A 184 9.90 -12.05 -0.22
CA ALA A 184 9.51 -12.28 1.17
C ALA A 184 10.68 -12.13 2.15
N ARG A 185 11.84 -12.72 1.81
CA ARG A 185 13.04 -12.61 2.63
C ARG A 185 13.52 -11.17 2.75
N ARG A 186 13.58 -10.42 1.65
CA ARG A 186 13.97 -8.99 1.65
C ARG A 186 13.03 -8.15 2.52
N LEU A 187 11.74 -8.41 2.46
CA LEU A 187 10.75 -7.73 3.29
C LEU A 187 11.00 -8.00 4.79
N ILE A 188 11.24 -9.25 5.16
CA ILE A 188 11.54 -9.64 6.55
C ILE A 188 12.86 -9.00 7.01
N GLU A 189 13.93 -9.12 6.22
CA GLU A 189 15.24 -8.54 6.50
C GLU A 189 15.11 -7.02 6.74
N GLY A 190 14.44 -6.31 5.82
CA GLY A 190 14.24 -4.86 5.94
C GLY A 190 13.38 -4.44 7.15
N ALA A 191 12.42 -5.26 7.57
CA ALA A 191 11.65 -5.00 8.78
C ALA A 191 12.48 -5.20 10.06
N ILE A 192 13.33 -6.23 10.10
CA ILE A 192 14.23 -6.51 11.24
C ILE A 192 15.29 -5.41 11.36
N GLU A 193 15.91 -5.02 10.24
CA GLU A 193 16.91 -3.95 10.20
C GLU A 193 16.33 -2.62 10.70
N ALA A 194 15.13 -2.24 10.23
CA ALA A 194 14.45 -1.04 10.69
C ALA A 194 14.04 -1.08 12.17
N SER A 195 13.93 -2.26 12.77
CA SER A 195 13.58 -2.43 14.19
C SER A 195 14.81 -2.45 15.11
N THR A 196 16.00 -2.58 14.56
CA THR A 196 17.25 -2.58 15.32
C THR A 196 17.69 -1.12 15.55
N PRO A 197 17.89 -0.67 16.80
CA PRO A 197 18.38 0.69 17.03
C PRO A 197 19.75 0.86 16.34
N SER A 198 19.89 1.90 15.51
CA SER A 198 21.19 2.24 14.93
C SER A 198 22.20 2.47 16.06
N PRO A 199 23.40 1.86 16.01
CA PRO A 199 24.47 2.24 16.92
C PRO A 199 24.82 3.71 16.63
N GLY A 200 24.53 4.58 17.59
CA GLY A 200 24.92 5.99 17.56
C GLY A 200 26.41 6.20 17.76
#